data_AF-A0A499UD69-F1
#
_entry.id   AF-A0A499UD69-F1
#
_cell.length_a   1.000
_cell.length_b   1.000
_cell.length_c   1.000
_cell.angle_alpha   90.00
_cell.angle_beta   90.00
_cell.angle_gamma   90.00
#
_symmetry.space_group_name_H-M   'P 1'
#
loop_
_entity.id
_entity.type
_entity.pdbx_description
1 polymer ?
#
loop_
_entity_poly.entity_id
_entity_poly.type
_entity_poly.pdbx_seq_one_letter_code
_entity_poly.pdbx_strand_id
1 'polypeptide(L)'
;MREQLSDFFHGGGHVVASEVKDNAEVSTRETPLGSSYDALVTTAALDKDGALSVLVINRSPEEDIKSRVELGSFRHATTVDVSVVAGRTYHDVNDAEHPDAVTIKKSRATAHGTSLTWTYPAHSVTLLRFPPPTSS
;
A
#
# COMPACT_ATOMS: atom_id res chain seq x y z
N MET A 1 10.12 5.93 -8.28
CA MET A 1 9.83 4.92 -7.23
C MET A 1 10.88 4.89 -6.11
N ARG A 2 12.18 4.84 -6.44
CA ARG A 2 13.29 4.80 -5.46
C ARG A 2 13.25 5.91 -4.40
N GLU A 3 12.83 7.12 -4.79
CA GLU A 3 12.79 8.31 -3.93
C GLU A 3 11.62 8.33 -2.93
N GLN A 4 10.52 7.60 -3.19
CA GLN A 4 9.43 7.46 -2.21
C GLN A 4 9.69 6.33 -1.21
N LEU A 5 10.43 5.31 -1.64
CA LEU A 5 10.89 4.25 -0.74
C LEU A 5 12.10 4.70 0.08
N SER A 6 12.86 5.72 -0.35
CA SER A 6 14.00 6.19 0.44
C SER A 6 13.58 6.76 1.78
N ASP A 7 12.45 7.47 1.87
CA ASP A 7 11.92 7.95 3.15
C ASP A 7 11.52 6.80 4.09
N PHE A 8 11.12 5.66 3.52
CA PHE A 8 10.79 4.44 4.28
C PHE A 8 12.02 3.81 4.95
N PHE A 9 13.23 4.03 4.43
CA PHE A 9 14.46 3.35 4.88
C PHE A 9 15.59 4.28 5.38
N HIS A 10 15.64 5.55 4.97
CA HIS A 10 16.78 6.46 5.26
C HIS A 10 16.50 7.45 6.40
N GLY A 11 15.25 7.55 6.88
CA GLY A 11 14.83 8.55 7.87
C GLY A 11 14.97 8.16 9.35
N GLY A 12 15.59 7.02 9.67
CA GLY A 12 15.66 6.51 11.05
C GLY A 12 14.37 5.84 11.55
N GLY A 13 13.46 5.50 10.63
CA GLY A 13 12.29 4.68 10.94
C GLY A 13 12.65 3.20 11.15
N HIS A 14 11.74 2.45 11.76
CA HIS A 14 11.87 1.01 11.92
C HIS A 14 10.64 0.28 11.38
N VAL A 15 10.88 -0.92 10.83
CA VAL A 15 9.80 -1.81 10.40
C VAL A 15 9.01 -2.25 11.62
N VAL A 16 7.69 -2.17 11.53
CA VAL A 16 6.76 -2.69 12.53
C VAL A 16 6.00 -3.88 11.96
N ALA A 17 5.49 -4.74 12.84
CA ALA A 17 4.76 -5.93 12.41
C ALA A 17 3.50 -5.55 11.61
N SER A 18 3.26 -6.29 10.54
CA SER A 18 2.07 -6.18 9.69
C SER A 18 1.67 -7.56 9.20
N GLU A 19 0.37 -7.83 9.17
CA GLU A 19 -0.19 -9.09 8.67
C GLU A 19 -1.43 -8.81 7.82
N VAL A 20 -1.74 -9.71 6.89
CA VAL A 20 -3.01 -9.72 6.15
C VAL A 20 -3.84 -10.89 6.68
N LYS A 21 -5.08 -10.63 7.09
CA LYS A 21 -6.03 -11.65 7.51
C LYS A 21 -7.01 -11.94 6.39
N ASP A 22 -7.43 -13.20 6.29
CA ASP A 22 -8.41 -13.67 5.29
C ASP A 22 -8.05 -13.21 3.86
N ASN A 23 -6.78 -13.37 3.50
CA ASN A 23 -6.24 -12.90 2.23
C ASN A 23 -6.87 -13.67 1.06
N ALA A 24 -7.25 -12.95 0.01
CA ALA A 24 -7.71 -13.58 -1.21
C ALA A 24 -6.55 -14.35 -1.86
N GLU A 25 -6.81 -15.54 -2.35
CA GLU A 25 -5.82 -16.36 -3.05
C GLU A 25 -6.00 -16.19 -4.57
N VAL A 26 -4.90 -15.91 -5.27
CA VAL A 26 -4.87 -15.83 -6.73
C VAL A 26 -4.38 -17.16 -7.27
N SER A 27 -5.25 -17.83 -8.03
CA SER A 27 -4.89 -19.08 -8.72
C SER A 27 -4.09 -18.79 -9.99
N THR A 28 -3.14 -19.67 -10.28
CA THR A 28 -2.26 -19.64 -11.44
C THR A 28 -2.20 -21.02 -12.08
N ARG A 29 -1.56 -21.11 -13.24
CA ARG A 29 -1.18 -22.41 -13.81
C ARG A 29 -0.21 -23.10 -12.85
N GLU A 30 -0.29 -24.42 -12.72
CA GLU A 30 0.68 -25.15 -11.89
C GLU A 30 2.11 -24.86 -12.34
N THR A 31 2.95 -24.47 -11.37
CA THR A 31 4.39 -24.32 -11.52
C THR A 31 5.10 -25.10 -10.40
N PRO A 32 6.41 -25.38 -10.52
CA PRO A 32 7.18 -25.97 -9.42
C PRO A 32 7.19 -25.12 -8.13
N LEU A 33 6.81 -23.85 -8.20
CA LEU A 33 6.74 -22.93 -7.06
C LEU A 33 5.33 -22.87 -6.44
N GLY A 34 4.38 -23.65 -6.97
CA GLY A 34 2.98 -23.66 -6.57
C GLY A 34 2.04 -23.24 -7.69
N SER A 35 0.75 -23.33 -7.39
CA SER A 35 -0.35 -22.95 -8.28
C SER A 35 -1.12 -21.74 -7.79
N SER A 36 -0.72 -21.12 -6.70
CA SER A 36 -1.41 -19.97 -6.15
C SER A 36 -0.54 -19.12 -5.24
N TYR A 37 -1.00 -17.90 -4.97
CA TYR A 37 -0.36 -16.98 -4.04
C TYR A 37 -1.38 -16.00 -3.43
N ASP A 38 -1.04 -15.48 -2.26
CA ASP A 38 -1.77 -14.41 -1.58
C ASP A 38 -1.86 -13.13 -2.41
N ALA A 39 -3.05 -12.59 -2.62
CA ALA A 39 -3.25 -11.42 -3.44
C ALA A 39 -2.58 -10.17 -2.83
N LEU A 40 -2.78 -9.93 -1.54
CA LEU A 40 -2.19 -8.79 -0.85
C LEU A 40 -0.88 -9.15 -0.14
N VAL A 41 0.12 -8.28 -0.24
CA VAL A 41 1.32 -8.32 0.59
C VAL A 41 1.49 -6.96 1.25
N THR A 42 1.92 -6.95 2.52
CA THR A 42 2.05 -5.72 3.29
C THR A 42 3.39 -5.63 4.01
N THR A 43 3.88 -4.40 4.16
CA THR A 43 4.92 -4.04 5.12
C THR A 43 4.58 -2.70 5.75
N ALA A 44 4.95 -2.50 7.00
CA ALA A 44 4.72 -1.26 7.71
C ALA A 44 5.99 -0.75 8.37
N ALA A 45 6.16 0.57 8.43
CA ALA A 45 7.27 1.21 9.12
C ALA A 45 6.80 2.48 9.83
N LEU A 46 7.35 2.72 11.01
CA LEU A 46 7.16 3.96 11.76
C LEU A 46 8.38 4.85 11.53
N ASP A 47 8.17 6.06 11.02
CA ASP A 47 9.25 7.03 10.83
C ASP A 47 9.61 7.76 12.15
N LYS A 48 10.74 8.49 12.14
CA LYS A 48 11.23 9.24 13.31
C LYS A 48 10.28 10.34 13.80
N ASP A 49 9.38 10.81 12.93
CA ASP A 49 8.41 11.87 13.23
C ASP A 49 7.10 11.28 13.75
N GLY A 50 7.03 9.95 13.88
CA GLY A 50 5.87 9.23 14.41
C GLY A 50 4.78 8.97 13.38
N ALA A 51 5.03 9.16 12.09
CA ALA A 51 4.09 8.77 11.05
C ALA A 51 4.24 7.28 10.71
N LEU A 52 3.12 6.56 10.72
CA LEU A 52 3.08 5.16 10.32
C LEU A 52 2.82 5.08 8.81
N SER A 53 3.69 4.39 8.11
CA SER A 53 3.56 4.10 6.69
C SER A 53 3.24 2.63 6.49
N VAL A 54 2.14 2.33 5.81
CA VAL A 54 1.72 0.97 5.43
C VAL A 54 1.77 0.86 3.92
N LEU A 55 2.66 0.02 3.40
CA LEU A 55 2.78 -0.28 1.98
C LEU A 55 2.06 -1.58 1.70
N VAL A 56 1.05 -1.54 0.84
CA VAL A 56 0.26 -2.70 0.42
C VAL A 56 0.41 -2.90 -1.08
N ILE A 57 0.73 -4.11 -1.48
CA ILE A 57 0.85 -4.52 -2.88
C ILE A 57 -0.35 -5.42 -3.18
N ASN A 58 -1.17 -5.04 -4.15
CA ASN A 58 -2.15 -5.94 -4.75
C ASN A 58 -1.52 -6.63 -5.96
N ARG A 59 -1.21 -7.93 -5.79
CA ARG A 59 -0.61 -8.79 -6.81
C ARG A 59 -1.65 -9.41 -7.74
N SER A 60 -2.95 -9.23 -7.47
CA SER A 60 -3.98 -9.69 -8.39
C SER A 60 -3.85 -8.95 -9.74
N PRO A 61 -3.84 -9.67 -10.87
CA PRO A 61 -3.68 -9.04 -12.18
C PRO A 61 -4.94 -8.28 -12.64
N GLU A 62 -6.11 -8.61 -12.07
CA GLU A 62 -7.40 -8.14 -12.59
C GLU A 62 -8.36 -7.67 -11.49
N GLU A 63 -8.21 -8.15 -10.25
CA GLU A 63 -9.17 -7.89 -9.18
C GLU A 63 -8.75 -6.73 -8.29
N ASP A 64 -9.64 -5.76 -8.17
CA ASP A 64 -9.60 -4.75 -7.11
C ASP A 64 -9.98 -5.38 -5.77
N ILE A 65 -9.18 -5.16 -4.74
CA ILE A 65 -9.41 -5.77 -3.43
C ILE A 65 -9.79 -4.70 -2.42
N LYS A 66 -11.02 -4.77 -1.92
CA LYS A 66 -11.48 -3.96 -0.80
C LYS A 66 -11.08 -4.62 0.51
N SER A 67 -10.33 -3.92 1.34
CA SER A 67 -9.89 -4.42 2.65
C SER A 67 -9.89 -3.31 3.71
N ARG A 68 -9.87 -3.72 4.98
CA ARG A 68 -9.86 -2.84 6.15
C ARG A 68 -8.49 -2.92 6.82
N VAL A 69 -7.82 -1.79 6.92
CA VAL A 69 -6.61 -1.63 7.71
C VAL A 69 -7.01 -1.37 9.16
N GLU A 70 -6.51 -2.22 10.06
CA GLU A 70 -6.68 -2.09 11.51
C GLU A 70 -5.36 -1.70 12.14
N LEU A 71 -5.35 -0.60 12.90
CA LEU A 71 -4.13 -0.02 13.49
C LEU A 71 -3.98 -0.34 14.99
N GLY A 72 -4.89 -1.14 15.54
CA GLY A 72 -4.92 -1.44 16.97
C GLY A 72 -5.05 -0.17 17.81
N SER A 73 -4.14 0.03 18.75
CA SER A 73 -4.11 1.20 19.64
C SER A 73 -3.23 2.35 19.13
N PHE A 74 -2.71 2.27 17.91
CA PHE A 74 -1.87 3.32 17.33
C PHE A 74 -2.65 4.63 17.15
N ARG A 75 -2.08 5.74 17.62
CA ARG A 75 -2.71 7.06 17.52
C ARG A 75 -2.23 7.76 16.25
N HIS A 76 -3.17 8.27 15.46
CA HIS A 76 -2.89 8.96 14.21
C HIS A 76 -3.87 10.11 13.99
N ALA A 77 -3.54 11.01 13.06
CA ALA A 77 -4.47 12.01 12.55
C ALA A 77 -5.61 11.34 11.78
N THR A 78 -6.78 11.98 11.74
CA THR A 78 -7.95 11.47 11.01
C THR A 78 -7.74 11.39 9.50
N THR A 79 -6.95 12.33 8.95
CA THR A 79 -6.61 12.34 7.52
C THR A 79 -5.38 11.48 7.26
N VAL A 80 -5.50 10.60 6.27
CA VAL A 80 -4.46 9.68 5.80
C VAL A 80 -4.06 10.11 4.40
N ASP A 81 -2.75 10.23 4.17
CA ASP A 81 -2.23 10.47 2.83
C ASP A 81 -2.11 9.15 2.09
N VAL A 82 -2.60 9.11 0.86
CA VAL A 82 -2.62 7.91 0.04
C VAL A 82 -1.86 8.16 -1.25
N SER A 83 -0.91 7.29 -1.58
CA SER A 83 -0.21 7.29 -2.86
C SER A 83 -0.41 5.93 -3.53
N VAL A 84 -0.92 5.92 -4.75
CA VAL A 84 -1.16 4.69 -5.53
C VAL A 84 -0.33 4.73 -6.81
N VAL A 85 0.37 3.65 -7.08
CA VAL A 85 1.02 3.37 -8.37
C VAL A 85 0.28 2.22 -9.03
N ALA A 86 -0.30 2.47 -10.20
CA ALA A 86 -0.96 1.48 -11.03
C ALA A 86 -0.98 1.95 -12.49
N GLY A 87 -0.82 1.01 -13.42
CA GLY A 87 -1.09 1.19 -14.85
C GLY A 87 -2.55 0.85 -15.19
N ARG A 88 -2.96 1.08 -16.44
CA ARG A 88 -4.26 0.58 -16.95
C ARG A 88 -4.24 -0.93 -17.07
N THR A 89 -3.08 -1.49 -17.42
CA THR A 89 -2.81 -2.93 -17.44
C THR A 89 -1.53 -3.22 -16.66
N TYR A 90 -1.34 -4.48 -16.26
CA TYR A 90 -0.10 -4.91 -15.61
C TYR A 90 1.13 -4.90 -16.54
N HIS A 91 0.93 -4.72 -17.86
CA HIS A 91 2.00 -4.60 -18.86
C HIS A 91 2.42 -3.15 -19.14
N ASP A 92 1.71 -2.16 -18.58
CA ASP A 92 1.99 -0.76 -18.87
C ASP A 92 3.39 -0.37 -18.35
N VAL A 93 4.13 0.35 -19.19
CA VAL A 93 5.45 0.90 -18.88
C VAL A 93 5.52 2.35 -19.35
N ASN A 94 6.40 3.14 -18.73
CA ASN A 94 6.70 4.47 -19.21
C ASN A 94 7.77 4.39 -20.30
N ASP A 95 7.45 4.87 -21.49
CA ASP A 95 8.38 5.00 -22.61
C ASP A 95 8.40 6.45 -23.12
N ALA A 96 9.07 6.70 -24.25
CA ALA A 96 9.18 8.04 -24.80
C ALA A 96 7.84 8.60 -25.33
N GLU A 97 6.91 7.73 -25.75
CA GLU A 97 5.61 8.11 -26.30
C GLU A 97 4.56 8.28 -25.19
N HIS A 98 4.70 7.51 -24.11
CA HIS A 98 3.82 7.48 -22.95
C HIS A 98 4.62 7.59 -21.65
N PRO A 99 5.25 8.75 -21.36
CA PRO A 99 6.14 8.91 -20.20
C PRO A 99 5.42 8.79 -18.85
N ASP A 100 4.10 8.92 -18.84
CA ASP A 100 3.25 8.94 -17.63
C ASP A 100 2.21 7.81 -17.60
N ALA A 101 2.40 6.72 -18.36
CA ALA A 101 1.48 5.57 -18.39
C ALA A 101 1.29 4.93 -16.99
N VAL A 102 2.35 4.91 -16.19
CA VAL A 102 2.40 4.46 -14.80
C VAL A 102 2.96 5.62 -13.96
N THR A 103 2.08 6.28 -13.23
CA THR A 103 2.43 7.41 -12.38
C THR A 103 1.83 7.27 -10.98
N ILE A 104 2.38 8.03 -10.03
CA ILE A 104 1.88 8.06 -8.66
C ILE A 104 0.68 8.99 -8.60
N LYS A 105 -0.48 8.45 -8.27
CA LYS A 105 -1.69 9.23 -7.95
C LYS A 105 -1.74 9.46 -6.45
N LYS A 106 -1.76 10.73 -6.03
CA LYS A 106 -1.88 11.13 -4.62
C LYS A 106 -3.32 11.53 -4.30
N SER A 107 -3.81 11.09 -3.16
CA SER A 107 -5.12 11.45 -2.63
C SER A 107 -5.09 11.46 -1.10
N ARG A 108 -6.23 11.77 -0.49
CA ARG A 108 -6.41 11.71 0.96
C ARG A 108 -7.62 10.85 1.28
N ALA A 109 -7.54 10.10 2.37
CA ALA A 109 -8.63 9.33 2.92
C ALA A 109 -8.92 9.74 4.37
N THR A 110 -10.10 9.37 4.86
CA THR A 110 -10.51 9.62 6.24
C THR A 110 -10.53 8.29 6.97
N ALA A 111 -9.69 8.16 7.99
CA ALA A 111 -9.74 7.03 8.91
C ALA A 111 -10.90 7.23 9.90
N HIS A 112 -11.57 6.12 10.25
CA HIS A 112 -12.65 6.10 11.22
C HIS A 112 -12.20 5.33 12.46
N GLY A 113 -11.98 6.05 13.55
CA GLY A 113 -11.38 5.50 14.76
C GLY A 113 -9.97 5.00 14.46
N THR A 114 -9.74 3.70 14.70
CA THR A 114 -8.45 3.01 14.53
C THR A 114 -8.34 2.27 13.20
N SER A 115 -9.21 2.57 12.24
CA SER A 115 -9.31 1.80 11.00
C SER A 115 -9.51 2.66 9.75
N LEU A 116 -9.06 2.14 8.62
CA LEU A 116 -9.30 2.70 7.30
C LEU A 116 -9.76 1.59 6.34
N THR A 117 -10.89 1.78 5.68
CA THR A 117 -11.28 0.91 4.57
C THR A 117 -10.74 1.49 3.27
N TRP A 118 -10.06 0.67 2.48
CA TRP A 118 -9.48 1.07 1.20
C TRP A 118 -9.72 -0.01 0.14
N THR A 119 -9.90 0.41 -1.11
CA THR A 119 -9.91 -0.48 -2.27
C THR A 119 -8.56 -0.36 -2.96
N TYR A 120 -7.77 -1.43 -2.91
CA TYR A 120 -6.49 -1.56 -3.58
C TYR A 120 -6.74 -1.95 -5.03
N PRO A 121 -6.43 -1.10 -6.02
CA PRO A 121 -6.64 -1.47 -7.42
C PRO A 121 -5.86 -2.73 -7.79
N ALA A 122 -6.32 -3.46 -8.80
CA ALA A 122 -5.53 -4.54 -9.40
C ALA A 122 -4.11 -4.07 -9.73
N HIS A 123 -3.13 -4.98 -9.65
CA HIS A 123 -1.72 -4.79 -10.04
C HIS A 123 -1.11 -3.48 -9.51
N SER A 124 -1.40 -3.13 -8.26
CA SER A 124 -1.05 -1.83 -7.70
C SER A 124 -0.12 -1.91 -6.50
N VAL A 125 0.57 -0.80 -6.27
CA VAL A 125 1.28 -0.52 -5.02
C VAL A 125 0.63 0.69 -4.38
N THR A 126 0.14 0.53 -3.16
CA THR A 126 -0.48 1.60 -2.38
C THR A 126 0.33 1.88 -1.13
N LEU A 127 0.69 3.13 -0.91
CA LEU A 127 1.27 3.64 0.33
C LEU A 127 0.21 4.43 1.07
N LEU A 128 -0.15 3.96 2.27
CA LEU A 128 -0.99 4.66 3.22
C LEU A 128 -0.08 5.27 4.29
N ARG A 129 -0.07 6.59 4.41
CA ARG A 129 0.69 7.29 5.46
C ARG A 129 -0.28 7.89 6.46
N PHE A 130 -0.18 7.43 7.69
CA PHE A 130 -0.94 7.87 8.86
C PHE A 130 -0.08 8.83 9.67
N PRO A 131 -0.30 10.16 9.55
CA PRO A 131 0.47 11.14 10.32
C PRO A 131 0.18 11.01 11.82
N PRO A 132 1.10 11.47 12.70
CA PRO A 132 0.81 11.56 14.12
C PRO A 132 -0.37 12.52 14.38
N PRO A 133 -1.09 12.39 15.51
CA PRO A 133 -2.14 13.32 15.87
C PRO A 133 -1.59 14.75 15.95
N THR A 134 -2.31 15.73 15.41
CA THR A 134 -1.98 17.14 15.63
C THR A 134 -2.12 17.46 17.11
N SER A 135 -1.05 17.94 17.74
CA SER A 135 -1.12 18.50 19.09
C SER A 135 -2.15 19.64 19.10
N SER A 136 -3.18 19.51 19.94
CA SER A 136 -4.10 20.61 20.25
C SER A 136 -3.51 21.50 21.33
#